data_AF-A0A8S0XCW4-F1
#
_entry.id   AF-A0A8S0XCW4-F1
#
_cell.length_a   1.000
_cell.length_b   1.000
_cell.length_c   1.000
_cell.angle_alpha   90.00
_cell.angle_beta   90.00
_cell.angle_gamma   90.00
#
_symmetry.space_group_name_H-M   'P 1'
#
loop_
_entity.id
_entity.type
_entity.pdbx_description
1 polymer ?
#
loop_
_entity_poly.entity_id
_entity_poly.type
_entity_poly.pdbx_seq_one_letter_code
_entity_poly.pdbx_strand_id
1 'polypeptide(L)'
;MAAIYPSEIQSIQDKHPHLPPIFQNVNLGHHIQAGDALDANHLYEARAVADTLRGFQKLNIAPGVITEDVVHTSDLRATAIENAAAAVVFSPANLQQQLAMMQQQLAALAIDCAAGRAETVNAQIRTRNRLVAPDVLDMVQKSVPGPGLDLVQAVWNVIDPAAQGQLLQYFNNHPVGPIGSRPPGVAGNIDTLTHQTILKIIFYYNENLGIAAGDGLPERKVAVRRFLNGL
;
A
#
# COMPACT_ATOMS: atom_id res chain seq x y z
N MET A 1 31.91 4.59 0.98
CA MET A 1 30.97 5.52 1.64
C MET A 1 31.19 5.39 3.14
N ALA A 2 31.31 6.50 3.87
CA ALA A 2 31.37 6.44 5.32
C ALA A 2 30.00 6.01 5.86
N ALA A 3 29.98 5.18 6.90
CA ALA A 3 28.78 4.89 7.67
C ALA A 3 28.27 6.20 8.30
N ILE A 4 26.96 6.44 8.24
CA ILE A 4 26.34 7.67 8.75
C ILE A 4 25.21 7.35 9.74
N TYR A 5 24.92 8.26 10.66
CA TYR A 5 23.76 8.12 11.54
C TYR A 5 22.45 8.20 10.75
N PRO A 6 21.53 7.22 10.91
CA PRO A 6 20.27 7.17 10.14
C PRO A 6 19.22 8.17 10.64
N SER A 7 19.36 8.67 11.86
CA SER A 7 18.44 9.61 12.49
C SER A 7 19.20 10.50 13.48
N GLU A 8 18.61 11.65 13.79
CA GLU A 8 19.11 12.58 14.81
C GLU A 8 19.07 11.94 16.21
N ILE A 9 20.11 12.17 17.00
CA ILE A 9 20.19 11.76 18.41
C ILE A 9 20.41 13.03 19.24
N GLN A 10 19.35 13.45 19.93
CA GLN A 10 19.34 14.65 20.75
C GLN A 10 20.37 14.56 21.90
N SER A 11 20.89 15.72 22.30
CA SER A 11 21.79 15.82 23.45
C SER A 11 21.00 15.68 24.76
N ILE A 12 21.69 15.42 25.86
CA ILE A 12 21.04 15.37 27.18
C ILE A 12 20.52 16.77 27.56
N GLN A 13 21.27 17.81 27.19
CA GLN A 13 20.89 19.19 27.44
C GLN A 13 19.63 19.61 26.66
N ASP A 14 19.40 19.07 25.46
CA ASP A 14 18.18 19.32 24.67
C ASP A 14 16.94 18.75 25.39
N LYS A 15 17.07 17.58 26.03
CA LYS A 15 15.99 16.95 26.80
C LYS A 15 15.82 17.55 28.20
N HIS A 16 16.91 18.01 28.80
CA HIS A 16 16.98 18.52 30.17
C HIS A 16 17.60 19.92 30.21
N PRO A 17 16.93 20.95 29.66
CA PRO A 17 17.49 22.30 29.52
C PRO A 17 17.71 23.02 30.86
N HIS A 18 17.13 22.50 31.94
CA HIS A 18 17.24 23.03 33.30
C HIS A 18 18.53 22.60 34.01
N LEU A 19 19.37 21.75 33.38
CA LEU A 19 20.63 21.33 33.96
C LEU A 19 21.61 22.51 34.06
N PRO A 20 22.21 22.75 35.25
CA PRO A 20 23.08 23.88 35.45
C PRO A 20 24.35 23.82 34.58
N PRO A 21 24.86 24.98 34.14
CA PRO A 21 26.09 25.09 33.35
C PRO A 21 27.33 24.44 33.99
N ILE A 22 27.33 24.23 35.31
CA ILE A 22 28.46 23.59 36.02
C ILE A 22 28.76 22.18 35.52
N PHE A 23 27.78 21.52 34.89
CA PHE A 23 27.94 20.19 34.29
C PHE A 23 28.38 20.22 32.81
N GLN A 24 28.70 21.39 32.24
CA GLN A 24 29.17 21.52 30.86
C GLN A 24 30.44 20.71 30.57
N ASN A 25 31.29 20.49 31.58
CA ASN A 25 32.49 19.66 31.46
C ASN A 25 32.18 18.17 31.23
N VAL A 26 30.91 17.75 31.38
CA VAL A 26 30.42 16.39 31.15
C VAL A 26 29.79 16.25 29.75
N ASN A 27 30.13 17.14 28.81
CA ASN A 27 29.72 17.07 27.40
C ASN A 27 28.20 16.82 27.16
N LEU A 28 27.34 17.43 27.98
CA LEU A 28 25.89 17.20 27.94
C LEU A 28 25.22 17.73 26.67
N GLY A 29 25.87 18.66 25.98
CA GLY A 29 25.36 19.37 24.80
C GLY A 29 25.78 18.75 23.46
N HIS A 30 26.48 17.61 23.45
CA HIS A 30 26.88 16.99 22.18
C HIS A 30 25.67 16.44 21.44
N HIS A 31 25.36 17.04 20.30
CA HIS A 31 24.24 16.70 19.45
C HIS A 31 24.73 15.95 18.22
N ILE A 32 24.04 14.88 17.81
CA ILE A 32 24.39 14.10 16.62
C ILE A 32 23.26 14.25 15.59
N GLN A 33 23.57 14.82 14.44
CA GLN A 33 22.60 15.01 13.36
C GLN A 33 22.48 13.77 12.47
N ALA A 34 21.32 13.62 11.84
CA ALA A 34 21.15 12.61 10.80
C ALA A 34 22.11 12.91 9.64
N GLY A 35 22.84 11.90 9.19
CA GLY A 35 23.86 12.06 8.15
C GLY A 35 25.29 12.33 8.66
N ASP A 36 25.47 12.60 9.96
CA ASP A 36 26.81 12.70 10.54
C ASP A 36 27.57 11.38 10.41
N ALA A 37 28.89 11.47 10.26
CA ALA A 37 29.75 10.30 10.18
C ALA A 37 29.69 9.49 11.49
N LEU A 38 29.59 8.18 11.35
CA LEU A 38 29.54 7.27 12.48
C LEU A 38 30.93 7.20 13.12
N ASP A 39 31.06 7.74 14.34
CA ASP A 39 32.33 7.84 15.08
C ASP A 39 32.25 7.01 16.37
N ALA A 40 33.27 6.17 16.59
CA ALA A 40 33.41 5.40 17.82
C ALA A 40 33.58 6.30 19.05
N ASN A 41 34.13 7.51 18.88
CA ASN A 41 34.27 8.49 19.96
C ASN A 41 32.90 8.92 20.50
N HIS A 42 31.87 9.04 19.67
CA HIS A 42 30.53 9.40 20.12
C HIS A 42 29.95 8.39 21.12
N LEU A 43 30.18 7.09 20.91
CA LEU A 43 29.74 6.06 21.83
C LEU A 43 30.57 6.07 23.12
N TYR A 44 31.89 6.22 23.00
CA TYR A 44 32.78 6.33 24.16
C TYR A 44 32.39 7.51 25.06
N GLU A 45 32.21 8.69 24.47
CA GLU A 45 31.78 9.89 25.17
C GLU A 45 30.39 9.69 25.80
N ALA A 46 29.41 9.17 25.07
CA ALA A 46 28.08 8.96 25.62
C ALA A 46 28.07 8.03 26.84
N ARG A 47 28.88 6.96 26.83
CA ARG A 47 29.05 6.06 27.98
C ARG A 47 29.74 6.74 29.15
N ALA A 48 30.82 7.49 28.88
CA ALA A 48 31.54 8.24 29.91
C ALA A 48 30.62 9.27 30.60
N VAL A 49 29.76 9.94 29.84
CA VAL A 49 28.75 10.87 30.37
C VAL A 49 27.74 10.14 31.24
N ALA A 50 27.19 9.01 30.78
CA ALA A 50 26.23 8.22 31.56
C ALA A 50 26.83 7.73 32.88
N ASP A 51 28.06 7.20 32.86
CA ASP A 51 28.76 6.76 34.06
C ASP A 51 29.07 7.91 35.02
N THR A 52 29.43 9.09 34.50
CA THR A 52 29.67 10.29 35.31
C THR A 52 28.40 10.75 36.00
N LEU A 53 27.28 10.85 35.27
CA LEU A 53 25.98 11.25 35.82
C LEU A 53 25.47 10.25 36.87
N ARG A 54 25.65 8.95 36.62
CA ARG A 54 25.36 7.89 37.60
C ARG A 54 26.23 8.04 38.86
N GLY A 55 27.50 8.38 38.70
CA GLY A 55 28.40 8.70 39.81
C GLY A 55 27.92 9.89 40.63
N PHE A 56 27.52 10.97 39.97
CA PHE A 56 27.00 12.18 40.61
C PHE A 56 25.69 11.95 41.36
N GLN A 57 24.80 11.13 40.80
CA GLN A 57 23.57 10.71 41.46
C GLN A 57 23.87 9.90 42.73
N LYS A 58 24.74 8.89 42.64
CA LYS A 58 25.13 8.03 43.78
C LYS A 58 25.80 8.80 44.91
N LEU A 59 26.63 9.78 44.57
CA LEU A 59 27.34 10.63 45.54
C LEU A 59 26.51 11.83 46.00
N ASN A 60 25.29 12.00 45.48
CA ASN A 60 24.39 13.11 45.81
C ASN A 60 25.03 14.50 45.63
N ILE A 61 25.84 14.67 44.58
CA ILE A 61 26.66 15.88 44.35
C ILE A 61 25.79 17.10 43.95
N ALA A 62 24.58 16.89 43.45
CA ALA A 62 23.60 17.94 43.21
C ALA A 62 22.17 17.41 43.39
N PRO A 63 21.67 17.40 44.64
CA PRO A 63 20.36 16.85 44.98
C PRO A 63 19.24 17.55 44.21
N GLY A 64 18.35 16.79 43.58
CA GLY A 64 17.21 17.32 42.84
C GLY A 64 17.53 17.88 41.45
N VAL A 65 18.81 17.96 41.08
CA VAL A 65 19.26 18.39 39.75
C VAL A 65 19.65 17.21 38.87
N ILE A 66 20.49 16.31 39.39
CA ILE A 66 20.80 15.03 38.73
C ILE A 66 19.80 13.99 39.22
N THR A 67 18.64 13.97 38.57
CA THR A 67 17.55 13.04 38.89
C THR A 67 17.78 11.67 38.24
N GLU A 68 17.00 10.67 38.66
CA GLU A 68 16.99 9.35 38.00
C GLU A 68 16.64 9.44 36.52
N ASP A 69 15.76 10.36 36.15
CA ASP A 69 15.35 10.59 34.76
C ASP A 69 16.52 11.11 33.88
N VAL A 70 17.36 12.00 34.42
CA VAL A 70 18.56 12.49 33.73
C VAL A 70 19.56 11.36 33.48
N VAL A 71 19.79 10.51 34.49
CA VAL A 71 20.67 9.34 34.37
C VAL A 71 20.08 8.34 33.36
N HIS A 72 18.80 8.02 33.47
CA HIS A 72 18.12 7.11 32.55
C HIS A 72 18.18 7.62 31.09
N THR A 73 17.97 8.92 30.88
CA THR A 73 18.08 9.56 29.56
C THR A 73 19.49 9.42 29.00
N SER A 74 20.53 9.56 29.83
CA SER A 74 21.93 9.39 29.40
C SER A 74 22.26 7.96 28.98
N ASP A 75 21.74 6.96 29.71
CA ASP A 75 21.89 5.54 29.38
C ASP A 75 21.14 5.18 28.08
N LEU A 76 19.93 5.69 27.91
CA LEU A 76 19.16 5.53 26.68
C LEU A 76 19.87 6.16 25.48
N ARG A 77 20.49 7.33 25.67
CA ARG A 77 21.27 7.99 24.60
C ARG A 77 22.47 7.14 24.18
N ALA A 78 23.24 6.60 25.13
CA ALA A 78 24.36 5.71 24.80
C ALA A 78 23.88 4.45 24.06
N THR A 79 22.77 3.86 24.50
CA THR A 79 22.13 2.70 23.86
C THR A 79 21.66 3.04 22.44
N ALA A 80 21.08 4.21 22.21
CA ALA A 80 20.65 4.65 20.90
C ALA A 80 21.83 4.79 19.91
N ILE A 81 22.96 5.35 20.36
CA ILE A 81 24.18 5.47 19.55
C ILE A 81 24.74 4.08 19.23
N GLU A 82 24.78 3.17 20.21
CA GLU A 82 25.23 1.79 20.01
C GLU A 82 24.33 1.03 19.04
N ASN A 83 23.02 1.16 19.15
CA ASN A 83 22.06 0.55 18.24
C ASN A 83 22.18 1.12 16.82
N ALA A 84 22.39 2.43 16.67
CA ALA A 84 22.64 3.04 15.38
C ALA A 84 23.95 2.50 14.75
N ALA A 85 25.03 2.41 15.53
CA ALA A 85 26.29 1.80 15.10
C ALA A 85 26.11 0.35 14.68
N ALA A 86 25.46 -0.47 15.52
CA ALA A 86 25.20 -1.86 15.24
C ALA A 86 24.30 -2.04 14.01
N ALA A 87 23.30 -1.16 13.83
CA ALA A 87 22.45 -1.19 12.65
C ALA A 87 23.25 -0.87 11.38
N VAL A 88 24.13 0.12 11.37
CA VAL A 88 24.89 0.41 10.14
C VAL A 88 25.94 -0.66 9.86
N VAL A 89 26.56 -1.24 10.89
CA VAL A 89 27.63 -2.23 10.74
C VAL A 89 27.09 -3.63 10.45
N PHE A 90 25.99 -4.02 11.07
CA PHE A 90 25.46 -5.39 11.06
C PHE A 90 24.04 -5.52 10.49
N SER A 91 23.31 -4.42 10.29
CA SER A 91 22.00 -4.54 9.63
C SER A 91 22.23 -4.82 8.14
N PRO A 92 21.67 -5.90 7.60
CA PRO A 92 21.71 -6.12 6.17
C PRO A 92 20.99 -4.95 5.50
N ALA A 93 21.63 -4.34 4.50
CA ALA A 93 21.14 -3.17 3.75
C ALA A 93 19.73 -3.30 3.13
N ASN A 94 19.05 -4.44 3.32
CA ASN A 94 17.84 -4.84 2.63
C ASN A 94 16.60 -4.99 3.53
N LEU A 95 16.62 -4.69 4.84
CA LEU A 95 15.41 -4.89 5.68
C LEU A 95 14.22 -4.01 5.26
N GLN A 96 14.46 -2.74 4.94
CA GLN A 96 13.40 -1.86 4.41
C GLN A 96 12.93 -2.33 3.02
N GLN A 97 13.84 -2.81 2.18
CA GLN A 97 13.50 -3.35 0.88
C GLN A 97 12.69 -4.66 1.00
N GLN A 98 13.03 -5.52 1.96
CA GLN A 98 12.28 -6.74 2.26
C GLN A 98 10.88 -6.44 2.79
N LEU A 99 10.72 -5.43 3.65
CA LEU A 99 9.40 -4.98 4.13
C LEU A 99 8.53 -4.46 2.98
N ALA A 100 9.09 -3.63 2.09
CA ALA A 100 8.38 -3.14 0.92
C ALA A 100 7.97 -4.29 -0.02
N MET A 101 8.86 -5.26 -0.26
CA MET A 101 8.56 -6.45 -1.06
C MET A 101 7.47 -7.31 -0.41
N MET A 102 7.49 -7.52 0.91
CA MET A 102 6.44 -8.26 1.62
C MET A 102 5.09 -7.55 1.54
N GLN A 103 5.06 -6.22 1.67
CA GLN A 103 3.82 -5.44 1.51
C GLN A 103 3.24 -5.57 0.10
N GLN A 104 4.08 -5.54 -0.94
CA GLN A 104 3.65 -5.77 -2.31
C GLN A 104 3.13 -7.20 -2.53
N GLN A 105 3.80 -8.21 -1.98
CA GLN A 105 3.35 -9.60 -2.05
C GLN A 105 2.00 -9.81 -1.34
N LEU A 106 1.78 -9.19 -0.18
CA LEU A 106 0.50 -9.24 0.52
C LEU A 106 -0.62 -8.58 -0.29
N ALA A 107 -0.33 -7.45 -0.93
CA ALA A 107 -1.30 -6.79 -1.81
C ALA A 107 -1.67 -7.67 -3.01
N ALA A 108 -0.68 -8.31 -3.64
CA ALA A 108 -0.91 -9.25 -4.75
C ALA A 108 -1.75 -10.46 -4.30
N LEU A 109 -1.41 -11.07 -3.16
CA LEU A 109 -2.15 -12.21 -2.63
C LEU A 109 -3.60 -11.87 -2.30
N ALA A 110 -3.86 -10.66 -1.78
CA ALA A 110 -5.22 -10.20 -1.51
C ALA A 110 -6.07 -10.10 -2.80
N ILE A 111 -5.46 -9.63 -3.89
CA ILE A 111 -6.07 -9.59 -5.23
C ILE A 111 -6.37 -11.01 -5.72
N ASP A 112 -5.40 -11.93 -5.62
CA ASP A 112 -5.57 -13.32 -6.04
C ASP A 112 -6.65 -14.05 -5.23
N CYS A 113 -6.70 -13.85 -3.91
CA CYS A 113 -7.76 -14.42 -3.07
C CYS A 113 -9.14 -13.85 -3.39
N ALA A 114 -9.23 -12.58 -3.81
CA ALA A 114 -10.48 -12.01 -4.28
C ALA A 114 -10.89 -12.62 -5.62
N ALA A 115 -9.92 -12.81 -6.54
CA ALA A 115 -10.15 -13.41 -7.84
C ALA A 115 -10.62 -14.87 -7.71
N GLY A 116 -9.95 -15.69 -6.90
CA GLY A 116 -10.35 -17.09 -6.68
C GLY A 116 -11.72 -17.25 -6.02
N ARG A 117 -12.10 -16.32 -5.13
CA ARG A 117 -13.48 -16.27 -4.59
C ARG A 117 -14.50 -15.92 -5.65
N ALA A 118 -14.20 -14.92 -6.49
CA ALA A 118 -15.05 -14.53 -7.60
C ALA A 118 -15.23 -15.69 -8.60
N GLU A 119 -14.15 -16.40 -8.95
CA GLU A 119 -14.19 -17.57 -9.81
C GLU A 119 -15.08 -18.69 -9.25
N THR A 120 -14.96 -18.98 -7.94
CA THR A 120 -15.78 -20.00 -7.28
C THR A 120 -17.27 -19.66 -7.34
N VAL A 121 -17.65 -18.42 -7.03
CA VAL A 121 -19.05 -17.95 -7.14
C VAL A 121 -19.51 -17.97 -8.60
N ASN A 122 -18.65 -17.56 -9.54
CA ASN A 122 -18.96 -17.60 -10.96
C ASN A 122 -19.19 -19.02 -11.47
N ALA A 123 -18.42 -20.01 -11.00
CA ALA A 123 -18.64 -21.41 -11.32
C ALA A 123 -20.04 -21.88 -10.84
N GLN A 124 -20.47 -21.46 -9.66
CA GLN A 124 -21.81 -21.73 -9.16
C GLN A 124 -22.90 -21.05 -10.01
N ILE A 125 -22.73 -19.77 -10.36
CA ILE A 125 -23.65 -19.02 -11.23
C ILE A 125 -23.79 -19.73 -12.59
N ARG A 126 -22.67 -20.07 -13.24
CA ARG A 126 -22.67 -20.78 -14.53
C ARG A 126 -23.38 -22.13 -14.43
N THR A 127 -23.11 -22.88 -13.37
CA THR A 127 -23.74 -24.19 -13.14
C THR A 127 -25.26 -24.03 -13.03
N ARG A 128 -25.73 -23.06 -12.25
CA ARG A 128 -27.15 -22.75 -12.12
C ARG A 128 -27.78 -22.32 -13.45
N ASN A 129 -27.12 -21.43 -14.19
CA ASN A 129 -27.61 -20.93 -15.49
C ASN A 129 -27.61 -22.02 -16.59
N ARG A 130 -26.81 -23.08 -16.46
CA ARG A 130 -26.83 -24.23 -17.37
C ARG A 130 -27.94 -25.23 -17.04
N LEU A 131 -28.25 -25.41 -15.75
CA LEU A 131 -29.23 -26.39 -15.29
C LEU A 131 -30.68 -25.90 -15.42
N VAL A 132 -30.89 -24.60 -15.28
CA VAL A 132 -32.18 -23.95 -15.49
C VAL A 132 -31.96 -23.04 -16.69
N ALA A 133 -32.63 -23.26 -17.83
CA ALA A 133 -32.55 -22.35 -18.97
C ALA A 133 -33.31 -21.07 -18.61
N PRO A 134 -32.66 -20.02 -18.08
CA PRO A 134 -33.38 -18.92 -17.47
C PRO A 134 -33.60 -17.84 -18.52
N ASP A 135 -34.77 -17.21 -18.52
CA ASP A 135 -35.04 -16.05 -19.38
C ASP A 135 -34.14 -14.84 -19.02
N VAL A 136 -33.50 -14.87 -17.84
CA VAL A 136 -32.61 -13.82 -17.31
C VAL A 136 -31.31 -14.46 -16.81
N LEU A 137 -30.17 -14.04 -17.35
CA LEU A 137 -28.86 -14.52 -16.92
C LEU A 137 -28.30 -13.62 -15.82
N ASP A 138 -27.82 -14.22 -14.73
CA ASP A 138 -27.13 -13.44 -13.71
C ASP A 138 -25.76 -12.97 -14.20
N MET A 139 -25.47 -11.71 -13.85
CA MET A 139 -24.15 -11.13 -14.02
C MET A 139 -23.13 -11.85 -13.14
N VAL A 140 -21.99 -12.20 -13.74
CA VAL A 140 -20.85 -12.76 -13.04
C VAL A 140 -20.17 -11.71 -12.14
N GLN A 141 -19.38 -12.14 -11.18
CA GLN A 141 -18.53 -11.25 -10.40
C GLN A 141 -17.27 -10.89 -11.20
N LYS A 142 -16.81 -9.64 -11.07
CA LYS A 142 -15.57 -9.16 -11.69
C LYS A 142 -14.38 -9.96 -11.20
N SER A 143 -13.56 -10.47 -12.12
CA SER A 143 -12.37 -11.27 -11.81
C SER A 143 -11.06 -10.52 -12.08
N VAL A 144 -11.04 -9.64 -13.08
CA VAL A 144 -9.85 -8.85 -13.46
C VAL A 144 -9.90 -7.46 -12.84
N PRO A 145 -8.81 -6.95 -12.22
CA PRO A 145 -8.76 -5.61 -11.67
C PRO A 145 -8.74 -4.52 -12.76
N GLY A 146 -9.09 -3.29 -12.38
CA GLY A 146 -9.02 -2.11 -13.26
C GLY A 146 -10.12 -2.04 -14.33
N PRO A 147 -10.21 -0.90 -15.05
CA PRO A 147 -11.20 -0.69 -16.10
C PRO A 147 -10.73 -1.23 -17.46
N GLY A 148 -11.67 -1.75 -18.26
CA GLY A 148 -11.42 -2.25 -19.62
C GLY A 148 -11.44 -1.17 -20.69
N LEU A 149 -10.84 0.00 -20.43
CA LEU A 149 -10.93 1.15 -21.36
C LEU A 149 -10.35 0.81 -22.74
N ASP A 150 -9.20 0.15 -22.78
CA ASP A 150 -8.52 -0.25 -24.03
C ASP A 150 -9.37 -1.22 -24.85
N LEU A 151 -10.00 -2.18 -24.16
CA LEU A 151 -10.92 -3.13 -24.77
C LEU A 151 -12.14 -2.42 -25.35
N VAL A 152 -12.71 -1.44 -24.65
CA VAL A 152 -13.82 -0.64 -25.17
C VAL A 152 -13.39 0.15 -26.40
N GLN A 153 -12.24 0.83 -26.36
CA GLN A 153 -11.74 1.63 -27.47
C GLN A 153 -11.56 0.78 -28.74
N ALA A 154 -11.13 -0.48 -28.61
CA ALA A 154 -10.99 -1.39 -29.73
C ALA A 154 -12.32 -1.72 -30.46
N VAL A 155 -13.48 -1.57 -29.80
CA VAL A 155 -14.82 -1.91 -30.33
C VAL A 155 -15.76 -0.72 -30.51
N TRP A 156 -15.29 0.47 -30.17
CA TRP A 156 -16.06 1.72 -30.10
C TRP A 156 -16.37 2.34 -31.47
N ASN A 157 -15.60 2.00 -32.51
CA ASN A 157 -15.66 2.62 -33.85
C ASN A 157 -17.00 2.44 -34.59
N VAL A 158 -17.92 1.62 -34.07
CA VAL A 158 -19.25 1.35 -34.68
C VAL A 158 -20.36 2.23 -34.09
N ILE A 159 -20.06 3.04 -33.08
CA ILE A 159 -21.05 3.88 -32.39
C ILE A 159 -21.03 5.30 -32.96
N ASP A 160 -22.19 5.93 -33.05
CA ASP A 160 -22.34 7.34 -33.42
C ASP A 160 -21.45 8.25 -32.55
N PRO A 161 -20.61 9.12 -33.14
CA PRO A 161 -19.77 10.11 -32.44
C PRO A 161 -20.46 10.88 -31.28
N ALA A 162 -21.76 11.16 -31.36
CA ALA A 162 -22.47 11.81 -30.26
C ALA A 162 -22.64 10.87 -29.04
N ALA A 163 -22.95 9.60 -29.27
CA ALA A 163 -23.05 8.58 -28.23
C ALA A 163 -21.67 8.20 -27.65
N GLN A 164 -20.62 8.33 -28.46
CA GLN A 164 -19.24 8.20 -28.04
C GLN A 164 -18.90 9.20 -26.92
N GLY A 165 -19.18 10.49 -27.12
CA GLY A 165 -18.92 11.53 -26.11
C GLY A 165 -19.62 11.26 -24.76
N GLN A 166 -20.86 10.78 -24.80
CA GLN A 166 -21.62 10.40 -23.59
C GLN A 166 -21.02 9.19 -22.86
N LEU A 167 -20.54 8.19 -23.59
CA LEU A 167 -19.87 7.03 -23.00
C LEU A 167 -18.54 7.41 -22.36
N LEU A 168 -17.77 8.31 -22.98
CA LEU A 168 -16.49 8.75 -22.43
C LEU A 168 -16.69 9.48 -21.09
N GLN A 169 -17.70 10.35 -21.03
CA GLN A 169 -18.11 11.00 -19.78
C GLN A 169 -18.56 9.98 -18.74
N TYR A 170 -19.32 8.95 -19.14
CA TYR A 170 -19.70 7.87 -18.24
C TYR A 170 -18.47 7.16 -17.65
N PHE A 171 -17.51 6.76 -18.49
CA PHE A 171 -16.31 6.04 -18.06
C PHE A 171 -15.39 6.86 -17.16
N ASN A 172 -15.28 8.16 -17.42
CA ASN A 172 -14.50 9.07 -16.58
C ASN A 172 -15.14 9.31 -15.21
N ASN A 173 -16.47 9.25 -15.13
CA ASN A 173 -17.23 9.59 -13.92
C ASN A 173 -17.67 8.36 -13.10
N HIS A 174 -17.52 7.14 -13.63
CA HIS A 174 -17.94 5.91 -12.97
C HIS A 174 -16.74 4.99 -12.71
N PRO A 175 -16.18 5.00 -11.49
CA PRO A 175 -15.13 4.05 -11.15
C PRO A 175 -15.67 2.63 -11.24
N VAL A 176 -14.85 1.71 -11.78
CA VAL A 176 -15.17 0.28 -11.77
C VAL A 176 -15.12 -0.27 -10.35
N GLY A 177 -15.99 -1.23 -10.06
CA GLY A 177 -16.01 -1.89 -8.76
C GLY A 177 -14.77 -2.77 -8.53
N PRO A 178 -14.48 -3.17 -7.29
CA PRO A 178 -13.40 -4.10 -6.97
C PRO A 178 -13.69 -5.51 -7.49
N ILE A 179 -12.68 -6.39 -7.50
CA ILE A 179 -12.87 -7.83 -7.76
C ILE A 179 -13.94 -8.39 -6.82
N GLY A 180 -14.79 -9.28 -7.33
CA GLY A 180 -15.92 -9.86 -6.60
C GLY A 180 -17.23 -9.05 -6.68
N SER A 181 -17.18 -7.79 -7.12
CA SER A 181 -18.39 -6.98 -7.31
C SER A 181 -19.09 -7.27 -8.65
N ARG A 182 -20.34 -6.82 -8.78
CA ARG A 182 -21.16 -6.96 -10.01
C ARG A 182 -21.49 -5.58 -10.59
N PRO A 183 -21.66 -5.46 -11.92
CA PRO A 183 -21.96 -4.18 -12.55
C PRO A 183 -23.32 -3.65 -12.08
N PRO A 184 -23.38 -2.39 -11.60
CA PRO A 184 -24.63 -1.80 -11.15
C PRO A 184 -25.55 -1.51 -12.36
N GLY A 185 -26.84 -1.81 -12.23
CA GLY A 185 -27.87 -1.38 -13.18
C GLY A 185 -27.92 -2.13 -14.52
N VAL A 186 -27.18 -3.24 -14.69
CA VAL A 186 -27.31 -4.11 -15.86
C VAL A 186 -28.31 -5.22 -15.56
N ALA A 187 -29.51 -5.12 -16.13
CA ALA A 187 -30.50 -6.20 -16.07
C ALA A 187 -29.97 -7.43 -16.82
N GLY A 188 -30.14 -8.62 -16.24
CA GLY A 188 -29.64 -9.90 -16.78
C GLY A 188 -30.29 -10.37 -18.08
N ASN A 189 -31.23 -9.60 -18.63
CA ASN A 189 -31.87 -9.94 -19.89
C ASN A 189 -30.97 -9.50 -21.05
N ILE A 190 -30.33 -10.47 -21.71
CA ILE A 190 -29.44 -10.24 -22.85
C ILE A 190 -30.15 -9.51 -24.00
N ASP A 191 -31.43 -9.76 -24.18
CA ASP A 191 -32.18 -9.26 -25.33
C ASP A 191 -32.48 -7.77 -25.21
N THR A 192 -32.45 -7.19 -24.00
CA THR A 192 -32.60 -5.75 -23.77
C THR A 192 -31.29 -4.97 -23.83
N LEU A 193 -30.15 -5.65 -23.97
CA LEU A 193 -28.85 -4.98 -24.02
C LEU A 193 -28.69 -4.13 -25.29
N THR A 194 -28.19 -2.91 -25.12
CA THR A 194 -27.81 -2.00 -26.21
C THR A 194 -26.28 -2.03 -26.41
N HIS A 195 -25.79 -1.50 -27.53
CA HIS A 195 -24.34 -1.33 -27.74
C HIS A 195 -23.66 -0.60 -26.57
N GLN A 196 -24.29 0.46 -26.06
CA GLN A 196 -23.79 1.23 -24.93
C GLN A 196 -23.72 0.38 -23.65
N THR A 197 -24.76 -0.40 -23.36
CA THR A 197 -24.76 -1.29 -22.18
C THR A 197 -23.67 -2.34 -22.29
N ILE A 198 -23.46 -2.92 -23.47
CA ILE A 198 -22.41 -3.92 -23.70
C ILE A 198 -21.01 -3.29 -23.52
N LEU A 199 -20.78 -2.08 -24.02
CA LEU A 199 -19.52 -1.38 -23.78
C LEU A 199 -19.30 -1.07 -22.28
N LYS A 200 -20.35 -0.74 -21.54
CA LYS A 200 -20.27 -0.59 -20.07
C LYS A 200 -19.93 -1.90 -19.37
N ILE A 201 -20.42 -3.03 -19.88
CA ILE A 201 -20.04 -4.37 -19.40
C ILE A 201 -18.55 -4.62 -19.66
N ILE A 202 -18.05 -4.40 -20.88
CA ILE A 202 -16.62 -4.57 -21.21
C ILE A 202 -15.74 -3.67 -20.33
N PHE A 203 -16.11 -2.39 -20.22
CA PHE A 203 -15.43 -1.43 -19.33
C PHE A 203 -15.36 -1.95 -17.90
N TYR A 204 -16.50 -2.42 -17.39
CA TYR A 204 -16.60 -2.86 -16.01
C TYR A 204 -15.79 -4.13 -15.74
N TYR A 205 -15.87 -5.15 -16.59
CA TYR A 205 -15.20 -6.43 -16.33
C TYR A 205 -13.70 -6.42 -16.66
N ASN A 206 -13.25 -5.59 -17.61
CA ASN A 206 -11.87 -5.62 -18.11
C ASN A 206 -11.45 -7.02 -18.60
N GLU A 207 -12.39 -7.72 -19.23
CA GLU A 207 -12.18 -9.04 -19.81
C GLU A 207 -12.47 -8.98 -21.30
N ASN A 208 -11.72 -9.74 -22.10
CA ASN A 208 -12.00 -9.84 -23.52
C ASN A 208 -13.17 -10.80 -23.74
N LEU A 209 -14.35 -10.26 -24.05
CA LEU A 209 -15.55 -11.04 -24.34
C LEU A 209 -15.53 -11.70 -25.74
N GLY A 210 -14.46 -11.55 -26.51
CA GLY A 210 -14.36 -12.03 -27.89
C GLY A 210 -15.17 -11.20 -28.89
N ILE A 211 -15.41 -9.93 -28.57
CA ILE A 211 -16.13 -8.98 -29.43
C ILE A 211 -15.13 -8.22 -30.30
N ALA A 212 -15.35 -8.22 -31.61
CA ALA A 212 -14.55 -7.51 -32.59
C ALA A 212 -15.21 -6.19 -33.03
N ALA A 213 -14.39 -5.27 -33.57
CA ALA A 213 -14.85 -3.98 -34.05
C ALA A 213 -15.93 -4.08 -35.14
N GLY A 214 -15.97 -5.16 -35.93
CA GLY A 214 -16.99 -5.36 -36.97
C GLY A 214 -18.32 -5.95 -36.47
N ASP A 215 -18.39 -6.38 -35.21
CA ASP A 215 -19.54 -7.14 -34.72
C ASP A 215 -20.78 -6.26 -34.57
N GLY A 216 -21.90 -6.73 -35.10
CA GLY A 216 -23.22 -6.15 -34.90
C GLY A 216 -23.77 -6.39 -33.49
N LEU A 217 -24.93 -5.80 -33.18
CA LEU A 217 -25.58 -5.98 -31.88
C LEU A 217 -25.90 -7.46 -31.57
N PRO A 218 -26.42 -8.27 -32.52
CA PRO A 218 -26.72 -9.68 -32.27
C PRO A 218 -25.47 -10.49 -31.87
N GLU A 219 -24.36 -10.32 -32.59
CA GLU A 219 -23.10 -11.01 -32.34
C GLU A 219 -22.54 -10.65 -30.95
N ARG A 220 -22.59 -9.36 -30.60
CA ARG A 220 -22.19 -8.87 -29.27
C ARG A 220 -23.05 -9.46 -28.15
N LYS A 221 -24.37 -9.57 -28.35
CA LYS A 221 -25.28 -10.21 -27.38
C LYS A 221 -24.95 -11.69 -27.19
N VAL A 222 -24.61 -12.39 -28.27
CA VAL A 222 -24.15 -13.80 -28.20
C VAL A 222 -22.86 -13.91 -27.41
N ALA A 223 -21.89 -13.00 -27.63
CA ALA A 223 -20.64 -12.96 -26.88
C ALA A 223 -20.87 -12.73 -25.38
N VAL A 224 -21.72 -11.76 -24.99
CA VAL A 224 -22.08 -11.53 -23.59
C VAL A 224 -22.80 -12.75 -22.99
N ARG A 225 -23.73 -13.35 -23.73
CA ARG A 225 -24.43 -14.58 -23.31
C ARG A 225 -23.46 -15.73 -23.06
N ARG A 226 -22.49 -15.91 -23.95
CA ARG A 226 -21.42 -16.90 -23.85
C ARG A 226 -20.54 -16.66 -22.62
N PHE A 227 -20.10 -15.43 -22.41
CA PHE A 227 -19.37 -15.01 -21.23
C PHE A 227 -20.12 -15.35 -19.93
N LEU A 228 -21.40 -14.99 -19.82
CA LEU A 228 -22.21 -15.28 -18.64
C LEU A 228 -22.50 -16.78 -18.42
N ASN A 229 -22.49 -17.59 -19.50
CA ASN A 229 -22.64 -19.04 -19.45
C ASN A 229 -21.31 -19.81 -19.36
N GLY A 230 -20.18 -19.11 -19.46
CA GLY A 230 -18.82 -19.66 -19.46
C GLY A 230 -18.52 -20.62 -20.62
N LEU A 231 -18.86 -20.23 -21.86
CA LEU A 231 -18.53 -20.93 -23.11
C LEU A 231 -17.82 -20.00 -24.09
#